data_AF-A0A7X4DJ47-F1
#
_entry.id   AF-A0A7X4DJ47-F1
#
_cell.length_a   1.000
_cell.length_b   1.000
_cell.length_c   1.000
_cell.angle_alpha   90.00
_cell.angle_beta   90.00
_cell.angle_gamma   90.00
#
_symmetry.space_group_name_H-M   'P 1'
#
loop_
_entity.id
_entity.type
_entity.pdbx_description
1 polymer ?
#
loop_
_entity_poly.entity_id
_entity_poly.type
_entity_poly.pdbx_seq_one_letter_code
_entity_poly.pdbx_strand_id
1 'polypeptide(L)'
;MEIRARGDGSRAHPGSPEMTRRSIRVFIAVAITGLATVACGEVEPAVGSFTVSGTVTDVRKAGLAIPGATIRLESETTTSMVTDSLGRFRFADVPGGKVRFIVSAPPGYRHPVPIELTADSDITVDLTLAHTGIPPFSGTVWVTPDILGPEDPSSFGSVTHTGRGMREIFDRRADAWITVNAYLFDVKFGERTVEWQFNPEFGSEEATRAEIDVFAPAIGRLPAALLSNLQEVEVNAGEGLFGGNPYNGSILIHTEDSSTRLAIDEGFLEEVLMHEAAHASLDMEHRDAPAWLVAQQADGVAISGYAEEFPGREDVAESILPYFAVRYKPERLSASLLWLMTMTTPNRWDYFDEQELDMSPYGLQSGVVLVAPQTVALPARGDAGRFEDPPIPPRREGR
;
A
#
# COMPACT_ATOMS: atom_id res chain seq x y z
N MET A 1 28.09 53.63 -27.21
CA MET A 1 29.40 53.77 -27.89
C MET A 1 29.77 52.39 -28.41
N GLU A 2 29.54 52.18 -29.70
CA GLU A 2 29.99 51.02 -30.46
C GLU A 2 31.53 50.92 -30.44
N ILE A 3 32.08 49.71 -30.63
CA ILE A 3 32.90 49.31 -31.81
C ILE A 3 33.81 48.10 -31.49
N ARG A 4 33.52 47.02 -32.23
CA ARG A 4 34.37 45.98 -32.89
C ARG A 4 35.39 45.11 -32.16
N ALA A 5 35.24 43.82 -32.51
CA ALA A 5 36.18 42.71 -32.49
C ALA A 5 37.29 42.77 -33.58
N ARG A 6 38.43 42.08 -33.34
CA ARG A 6 38.93 40.87 -34.08
C ARG A 6 40.43 40.58 -33.82
N GLY A 7 40.77 39.27 -33.88
CA GLY A 7 42.11 38.70 -34.14
C GLY A 7 42.47 37.59 -33.15
N ASP A 8 42.04 36.34 -33.36
CA ASP A 8 42.72 35.22 -34.07
C ASP A 8 44.07 34.77 -33.45
N GLY A 9 44.18 33.47 -33.18
CA GLY A 9 45.33 32.83 -32.57
C GLY A 9 45.10 31.36 -32.22
N SER A 10 44.88 30.54 -33.25
CA SER A 10 44.86 29.06 -33.26
C SER A 10 45.77 28.34 -32.24
N ARG A 11 45.25 27.24 -31.66
CA ARG A 11 45.96 25.95 -31.56
C ARG A 11 44.99 24.84 -31.20
N ALA A 12 44.75 23.97 -32.18
CA ALA A 12 44.08 22.69 -32.02
C ALA A 12 45.00 21.72 -31.27
N HIS A 13 44.44 20.98 -30.31
CA HIS A 13 45.02 19.74 -29.80
C HIS A 13 44.03 18.59 -30.02
N PRO A 14 44.54 17.37 -30.25
CA PRO A 14 43.84 16.31 -30.97
C PRO A 14 42.83 15.57 -30.11
N GLY A 15 41.84 15.02 -30.81
CA GLY A 15 40.65 14.38 -30.27
C GLY A 15 40.92 13.31 -29.21
N SER A 16 40.21 13.46 -28.10
CA SER A 16 39.62 12.30 -27.44
C SER A 16 38.37 11.93 -28.25
N PRO A 17 38.12 10.66 -28.59
CA PRO A 17 36.83 10.32 -29.17
C PRO A 17 35.77 10.67 -28.13
N GLU A 18 34.89 11.62 -28.46
CA GLU A 18 33.61 11.70 -27.78
C GLU A 18 32.93 10.35 -28.00
N MET A 19 32.89 9.52 -26.95
CA MET A 19 32.09 8.31 -26.99
C MET A 19 30.64 8.76 -27.13
N THR A 20 30.12 8.66 -28.35
CA THR A 20 28.72 8.90 -28.67
C THR A 20 27.86 7.96 -27.84
N ARG A 21 27.27 8.49 -26.77
CA ARG A 21 26.33 7.76 -25.91
C ARG A 21 24.93 7.90 -26.48
N ARG A 22 24.26 6.79 -26.77
CA ARG A 22 22.87 6.78 -27.24
C ARG A 22 21.93 6.48 -26.09
N SER A 23 20.93 7.34 -25.89
CA SER A 23 19.84 7.12 -24.93
C SER A 23 18.58 6.71 -25.67
N ILE A 24 17.99 5.58 -25.28
CA ILE A 24 16.72 5.07 -25.80
C ILE A 24 15.76 4.94 -24.62
N ARG A 25 14.62 5.63 -24.70
CA ARG A 25 13.48 5.44 -23.79
C ARG A 25 12.46 4.56 -24.48
N VAL A 26 12.18 3.39 -23.91
CA VAL A 26 11.18 2.47 -24.46
C VAL A 26 9.92 2.54 -23.60
N PHE A 27 8.91 3.26 -24.08
CA PHE A 27 7.56 3.21 -23.51
C PHE A 27 6.86 1.96 -24.03
N ILE A 28 6.56 0.99 -23.17
CA ILE A 28 5.92 -0.26 -23.57
C ILE A 28 4.40 -0.04 -23.64
N ALA A 29 3.94 0.52 -24.76
CA ALA A 29 2.56 0.49 -25.22
C ALA A 29 2.52 -0.05 -26.66
N VAL A 30 1.54 -0.90 -26.96
CA VAL A 30 1.38 -1.72 -28.18
C VAL A 30 1.45 -0.90 -29.50
N ALA A 31 2.28 -1.34 -30.49
CA ALA A 31 1.96 -1.57 -31.93
C ALA A 31 3.13 -1.35 -32.95
N ILE A 32 3.49 -2.43 -33.68
CA ILE A 32 3.80 -2.65 -35.14
C ILE A 32 4.32 -1.44 -35.99
N THR A 33 5.36 -1.46 -36.87
CA THR A 33 5.57 -2.26 -38.12
C THR A 33 6.86 -1.89 -38.88
N GLY A 34 7.41 -2.84 -39.67
CA GLY A 34 8.22 -2.64 -40.91
C GLY A 34 9.75 -2.53 -40.73
N LEU A 35 10.65 -3.06 -41.57
CA LEU A 35 10.61 -3.53 -42.95
C LEU A 35 11.86 -4.42 -43.17
N ALA A 36 11.75 -5.55 -43.86
CA ALA A 36 12.91 -6.39 -44.19
C ALA A 36 13.56 -5.94 -45.50
N THR A 37 14.84 -5.56 -45.46
CA THR A 37 15.69 -5.42 -46.65
C THR A 37 16.78 -6.48 -46.62
N VAL A 38 16.95 -7.19 -47.73
CA VAL A 38 18.10 -8.06 -48.00
C VAL A 38 19.29 -7.17 -48.36
N ALA A 39 20.42 -7.35 -47.69
CA ALA A 39 21.70 -6.79 -48.10
C ALA A 39 22.78 -7.89 -48.08
N CYS A 40 23.61 -7.80 -49.12
CA CYS A 40 24.69 -8.71 -49.49
C CYS A 40 25.86 -8.61 -48.50
N GLY A 41 26.61 -9.71 -48.36
CA GLY A 41 27.67 -9.86 -47.35
C GLY A 41 28.73 -8.74 -47.38
N GLU A 42 28.87 -8.08 -46.24
CA GLU A 42 30.01 -7.23 -45.90
C GLU A 42 30.91 -7.95 -44.91
N VAL A 43 32.21 -7.68 -45.00
CA VAL A 43 33.25 -8.16 -44.10
C VAL A 43 32.91 -7.67 -42.68
N GLU A 44 32.69 -8.59 -41.74
CA GLU A 44 32.34 -8.21 -40.36
C GLU A 44 33.47 -7.36 -39.75
N PRO A 45 33.19 -6.09 -39.38
CA PRO A 45 34.17 -5.29 -38.67
C PRO A 45 34.44 -5.94 -37.31
N ALA A 46 35.62 -5.72 -36.74
CA ALA A 46 35.92 -6.13 -35.38
C ALA A 46 34.79 -5.64 -34.47
N VAL A 47 34.07 -6.60 -33.88
CA VAL A 47 32.93 -6.36 -33.03
C VAL A 47 33.45 -5.66 -31.77
N GLY A 48 33.33 -4.34 -31.72
CA GLY A 48 33.64 -3.58 -30.51
C GLY A 48 32.83 -4.13 -29.34
N SER A 49 33.37 -4.07 -28.12
CA SER A 49 32.61 -4.39 -26.92
C SER A 49 32.06 -3.10 -26.31
N PHE A 50 30.81 -3.15 -25.86
CA PHE A 50 30.09 -1.97 -25.38
C PHE A 50 29.46 -2.21 -24.01
N THR A 51 29.17 -1.12 -23.31
CA THR A 51 28.34 -1.16 -22.10
C THR A 51 26.88 -0.98 -22.49
N VAL A 52 26.01 -1.86 -21.97
CA VAL A 52 24.56 -1.62 -21.99
C VAL A 52 24.05 -1.47 -20.57
N SER A 53 23.42 -0.35 -20.27
CA SER A 53 22.93 -0.04 -18.93
C SER A 53 21.54 0.60 -18.98
N GLY A 54 20.89 0.76 -17.85
CA GLY A 54 19.61 1.45 -17.80
C GLY A 54 18.89 1.27 -16.47
N THR A 55 17.64 1.72 -16.45
CA THR A 55 16.74 1.55 -15.32
C THR A 55 15.46 0.82 -15.70
N VAL A 56 14.85 0.14 -14.73
CA VAL A 56 13.48 -0.37 -14.79
C VAL A 56 12.63 0.41 -13.80
N THR A 57 11.55 1.02 -14.29
CA THR A 57 10.65 1.89 -13.51
C THR A 57 9.19 1.50 -13.69
N ASP A 58 8.33 1.92 -12.77
CA ASP A 58 6.88 1.76 -12.89
C ASP A 58 6.29 2.83 -13.82
N VAL A 59 5.44 2.42 -14.76
CA VAL A 59 4.72 3.34 -15.67
C VAL A 59 3.80 4.32 -14.93
N ARG A 60 3.30 3.94 -13.75
CA ARG A 60 2.30 4.69 -12.99
C ARG A 60 2.86 5.89 -12.25
N LYS A 61 4.17 5.87 -11.95
CA LYS A 61 4.81 6.87 -11.12
C LYS A 61 6.21 7.15 -11.62
N ALA A 62 6.42 8.37 -12.10
CA ALA A 62 7.70 8.78 -12.67
C ALA A 62 8.84 8.58 -11.66
N GLY A 63 9.87 7.85 -12.08
CA GLY A 63 11.06 7.60 -11.24
C GLY A 63 10.86 6.54 -10.15
N LEU A 64 9.69 5.93 -10.02
CA LEU A 64 9.50 4.79 -9.13
C LEU A 64 10.29 3.59 -9.66
N ALA A 65 11.42 3.32 -9.02
CA ALA A 65 12.29 2.21 -9.37
C ALA A 65 11.63 0.85 -9.09
N ILE A 66 11.92 -0.14 -9.95
CA ILE A 66 11.52 -1.53 -9.73
C ILE A 66 12.78 -2.37 -9.45
N PRO A 67 13.07 -2.68 -8.16
CA PRO A 67 14.09 -3.65 -7.81
C PRO A 67 13.72 -5.05 -8.28
N GLY A 68 14.71 -5.93 -8.43
CA GLY A 68 14.46 -7.36 -8.58
C GLY A 68 13.97 -7.83 -9.96
N ALA A 69 13.80 -6.94 -10.94
CA ALA A 69 13.52 -7.34 -12.31
C ALA A 69 14.75 -8.05 -12.89
N THR A 70 14.55 -9.24 -13.46
CA THR A 70 15.65 -9.99 -14.09
C THR A 70 15.74 -9.61 -15.56
N ILE A 71 16.89 -9.06 -15.95
CA ILE A 71 17.21 -8.72 -17.32
C ILE A 71 18.11 -9.81 -17.88
N ARG A 72 17.67 -10.49 -18.92
CA ARG A 72 18.48 -11.42 -19.71
C ARG A 72 18.81 -10.78 -21.04
N LEU A 73 20.10 -10.67 -21.32
CA LEU A 73 20.66 -10.19 -22.57
C LEU A 73 21.13 -11.38 -23.39
N GLU A 74 20.54 -11.58 -24.57
CA GLU A 74 20.96 -12.58 -25.54
C GLU A 74 21.71 -11.90 -26.69
N SER A 75 22.95 -12.32 -26.89
CA SER A 75 23.84 -11.95 -28.00
C SER A 75 24.46 -13.23 -28.55
N GLU A 76 25.76 -13.23 -28.92
CA GLU A 76 26.54 -14.46 -29.05
C GLU A 76 26.58 -15.27 -27.75
N THR A 77 26.56 -14.59 -26.61
CA THR A 77 26.44 -15.19 -25.27
C THR A 77 25.18 -14.69 -24.59
N THR A 78 24.68 -15.50 -23.65
CA THR A 78 23.56 -15.13 -22.79
C THR A 78 24.07 -14.76 -21.41
N THR A 79 23.75 -13.55 -20.97
CA THR A 79 24.05 -13.07 -19.62
C THR A 79 22.77 -12.57 -18.96
N SER A 80 22.69 -12.65 -17.64
CA SER A 80 21.54 -12.18 -16.90
C SER A 80 21.95 -11.42 -15.65
N MET A 81 21.13 -10.46 -15.24
CA MET A 81 21.32 -9.71 -14.01
C MET A 81 19.98 -9.25 -13.43
N VAL A 82 20.00 -8.86 -12.17
CA VAL A 82 18.82 -8.40 -11.44
C VAL A 82 18.98 -6.91 -11.14
N THR A 83 17.91 -6.13 -11.28
CA THR A 83 17.95 -4.70 -10.97
C THR A 83 18.19 -4.45 -9.48
N ASP A 84 18.99 -3.43 -9.18
CA ASP A 84 19.25 -2.99 -7.80
C ASP A 84 18.06 -2.24 -7.18
N SER A 85 18.20 -1.76 -5.95
CA SER A 85 17.15 -0.99 -5.25
C SER A 85 16.75 0.32 -5.95
N LEU A 86 17.56 0.80 -6.89
CA LEU A 86 17.27 1.97 -7.74
C LEU A 86 16.82 1.55 -9.14
N GLY A 87 16.48 0.27 -9.34
CA GLY A 87 16.00 -0.26 -10.60
C GLY A 87 17.10 -0.37 -11.67
N ARG A 88 18.37 -0.19 -11.32
CA ARG A 88 19.47 -0.09 -12.29
C ARG A 88 20.00 -1.44 -12.69
N PHE A 89 20.40 -1.56 -13.95
CA PHE A 89 21.15 -2.70 -14.49
C PHE A 89 22.32 -2.21 -15.38
N ARG A 90 23.33 -3.06 -15.54
CA ARG A 90 24.54 -2.80 -16.34
C ARG A 90 25.22 -4.10 -16.78
N PHE A 91 25.22 -4.34 -18.09
CA PHE A 91 26.07 -5.32 -18.77
C PHE A 91 27.33 -4.62 -19.28
N ALA A 92 28.49 -5.16 -18.92
CA ALA A 92 29.76 -4.76 -19.51
C ALA A 92 30.13 -5.73 -20.64
N ASP A 93 31.04 -5.29 -21.51
CA ASP A 93 31.68 -6.12 -22.52
C ASP A 93 30.68 -6.84 -23.47
N VAL A 94 29.56 -6.18 -23.78
CA VAL A 94 28.55 -6.70 -24.70
C VAL A 94 29.11 -6.66 -26.12
N PRO A 95 29.21 -7.79 -26.84
CA PRO A 95 29.64 -7.78 -28.23
C PRO A 95 28.71 -6.91 -29.07
N GLY A 96 29.30 -6.07 -29.90
CA GLY A 96 28.55 -5.33 -30.91
C GLY A 96 27.74 -6.21 -31.85
N GLY A 97 26.65 -5.67 -32.37
CA GLY A 97 25.68 -6.39 -33.18
C GLY A 97 24.31 -6.50 -32.54
N LYS A 98 23.49 -7.41 -33.04
CA LYS A 98 22.10 -7.55 -32.57
C LYS A 98 22.06 -8.18 -31.19
N VAL A 99 21.33 -7.54 -30.28
CA VAL A 99 21.10 -8.01 -28.92
C VAL A 99 19.60 -8.05 -28.63
N ARG A 100 19.18 -9.03 -27.83
CA ARG A 100 17.80 -9.19 -27.40
C ARG A 100 17.69 -9.13 -25.88
N PHE A 101 16.83 -8.25 -25.40
CA PHE A 101 16.49 -8.10 -23.98
C PHE A 101 15.23 -8.89 -23.68
N ILE A 102 15.32 -9.81 -22.72
CA ILE A 102 14.18 -10.50 -22.13
C ILE A 102 14.09 -10.06 -20.67
N VAL A 103 12.98 -9.44 -20.30
CA VAL A 103 12.76 -8.94 -18.94
C VAL A 103 11.76 -9.86 -18.24
N SER A 104 12.20 -10.49 -17.16
CA SER A 104 11.30 -11.16 -16.23
C SER A 104 10.93 -10.17 -15.13
N ALA A 105 9.69 -9.70 -15.18
CA ALA A 105 9.14 -8.77 -14.22
C ALA A 105 8.97 -9.45 -12.84
N PRO A 106 9.18 -8.72 -11.72
CA PRO A 106 8.88 -9.23 -10.39
C PRO A 106 7.36 -9.35 -10.18
N PRO A 107 6.91 -10.01 -9.11
CA PRO A 107 5.48 -10.18 -8.85
C PRO A 107 4.71 -8.86 -8.78
N GLY A 108 3.47 -8.88 -9.29
CA GLY A 108 2.65 -7.67 -9.44
C GLY A 108 2.85 -6.95 -10.78
N TYR A 109 3.87 -7.30 -11.56
CA TYR A 109 4.15 -6.65 -12.85
C TYR A 109 3.97 -7.58 -14.04
N ARG A 110 3.61 -7.00 -15.19
CA ARG A 110 3.49 -7.72 -16.45
C ARG A 110 4.86 -7.93 -17.08
N HIS A 111 5.13 -9.14 -17.56
CA HIS A 111 6.30 -9.43 -18.38
C HIS A 111 6.19 -8.68 -19.72
N PRO A 112 7.15 -7.81 -20.06
CA PRO A 112 7.13 -7.11 -21.33
C PRO A 112 7.56 -8.04 -22.48
N VAL A 113 7.23 -7.63 -23.71
CA VAL A 113 7.73 -8.29 -24.92
C VAL A 113 9.25 -8.10 -25.01
N PRO A 114 10.00 -9.11 -25.49
CA PRO A 114 11.42 -8.96 -25.72
C PRO A 114 11.75 -7.77 -26.63
N ILE A 115 12.82 -7.04 -26.31
CA ILE A 115 13.25 -5.86 -27.06
C ILE A 115 14.51 -6.20 -27.84
N GLU A 116 14.50 -5.95 -29.14
CA GLU A 116 15.68 -6.12 -30.00
C GLU A 116 16.35 -4.78 -30.26
N LEU A 117 17.67 -4.73 -30.07
CA LEU A 117 18.50 -3.55 -30.28
C LEU A 117 19.77 -3.93 -31.03
N THR A 118 20.50 -2.95 -31.55
CA THR A 118 21.84 -3.14 -32.09
C THR A 118 22.83 -2.41 -31.20
N ALA A 119 23.80 -3.13 -30.63
CA ALA A 119 24.92 -2.58 -29.89
C ALA A 119 26.02 -2.16 -30.86
N ASP A 120 26.15 -0.87 -31.11
CA ASP A 120 27.21 -0.26 -31.95
C ASP A 120 27.99 0.84 -31.20
N SER A 121 27.59 1.08 -29.94
CA SER A 121 28.07 2.11 -29.03
C SER A 121 27.62 1.75 -27.61
N ASP A 122 28.06 2.51 -26.61
CA ASP A 122 27.48 2.41 -25.27
C ASP A 122 26.01 2.84 -25.29
N ILE A 123 25.12 1.97 -24.82
CA ILE A 123 23.67 2.18 -24.86
C ILE A 123 23.11 2.34 -23.44
N THR A 124 22.23 3.33 -23.27
CA THR A 124 21.33 3.41 -22.13
C THR A 124 19.90 3.06 -22.55
N VAL A 125 19.33 2.03 -21.94
CA VAL A 125 17.99 1.50 -22.22
C VAL A 125 17.12 1.64 -20.97
N ASP A 126 16.28 2.68 -20.94
CA ASP A 126 15.33 2.86 -19.85
C ASP A 126 14.01 2.15 -20.17
N LEU A 127 13.62 1.28 -19.24
CA LEU A 127 12.47 0.38 -19.34
C LEU A 127 11.40 0.80 -18.33
N THR A 128 10.15 0.66 -18.74
CA THR A 128 9.00 0.85 -17.87
C THR A 128 8.16 -0.43 -17.82
N LEU A 129 7.75 -0.87 -16.64
CA LEU A 129 6.84 -2.00 -16.47
C LEU A 129 5.46 -1.53 -16.02
N ALA A 130 4.43 -2.17 -16.58
CA ALA A 130 3.06 -1.98 -16.14
C ALA A 130 2.71 -2.98 -15.03
N HIS A 131 2.04 -2.49 -13.98
CA HIS A 131 1.43 -3.35 -12.97
C HIS A 131 0.35 -4.26 -13.63
N THR A 132 0.06 -5.40 -13.02
CA THR A 132 -0.97 -6.33 -13.52
C THR A 132 -2.36 -5.74 -13.40
N GLY A 133 -2.57 -4.76 -12.53
CA GLY A 133 -3.90 -4.21 -12.22
C GLY A 133 -4.77 -5.20 -11.44
N ILE A 134 -4.16 -6.19 -10.79
CA ILE A 134 -4.87 -7.18 -9.96
C ILE A 134 -4.51 -6.87 -8.51
N PRO A 135 -5.50 -6.61 -7.63
CA PRO A 135 -5.25 -6.45 -6.21
C PRO A 135 -4.59 -7.71 -5.62
N PRO A 136 -3.54 -7.57 -4.80
CA PRO A 136 -2.82 -8.71 -4.22
C PRO A 136 -3.60 -9.42 -3.11
N PHE A 137 -4.54 -8.73 -2.45
CA PHE A 137 -5.30 -9.25 -1.32
C PHE A 137 -6.80 -9.28 -1.62
N SER A 138 -7.58 -10.15 -0.95
CA SER A 138 -9.05 -10.09 -0.99
C SER A 138 -9.58 -8.96 -0.10
N GLY A 139 -9.04 -8.88 1.12
CA GLY A 139 -9.18 -7.78 2.08
C GLY A 139 -7.87 -7.63 2.85
N THR A 140 -7.68 -6.56 3.61
CA THR A 140 -6.39 -6.27 4.25
C THR A 140 -6.28 -6.71 5.71
N VAL A 141 -7.41 -6.81 6.40
CA VAL A 141 -7.50 -7.18 7.83
C VAL A 141 -6.87 -8.55 8.12
N TRP A 142 -7.14 -9.57 7.32
CA TRP A 142 -6.73 -10.97 7.59
C TRP A 142 -5.41 -11.37 6.90
N VAL A 143 -4.57 -10.40 6.53
CA VAL A 143 -3.33 -10.67 5.79
C VAL A 143 -2.23 -11.19 6.72
N THR A 144 -2.06 -10.58 7.89
CA THR A 144 -1.08 -11.02 8.91
C THR A 144 -1.49 -10.46 10.27
N PRO A 145 -1.41 -11.25 11.36
CA PRO A 145 -1.70 -10.79 12.73
C PRO A 145 -0.48 -10.11 13.38
N ASP A 146 0.59 -9.88 12.60
CA ASP A 146 1.85 -9.39 13.14
C ASP A 146 1.97 -7.86 13.02
N ILE A 147 0.99 -7.12 12.48
CA ILE A 147 1.15 -5.67 12.25
C ILE A 147 1.11 -4.94 13.58
N LEU A 148 0.10 -5.21 14.41
CA LEU A 148 -0.04 -4.73 15.78
C LEU A 148 -0.37 -5.88 16.71
N GLY A 149 0.01 -5.76 17.99
CA GLY A 149 -0.37 -6.80 18.95
C GLY A 149 -0.21 -6.38 20.40
N PRO A 150 -0.45 -7.30 21.34
CA PRO A 150 -0.61 -6.96 22.76
C PRO A 150 0.57 -6.24 23.41
N GLU A 151 1.78 -6.45 22.89
CA GLU A 151 3.04 -5.88 23.37
C GLU A 151 3.32 -4.46 22.85
N ASP A 152 2.51 -3.97 21.91
CA ASP A 152 2.63 -2.60 21.42
C ASP A 152 2.15 -1.56 22.45
N PRO A 153 2.70 -0.34 22.43
CA PRO A 153 2.28 0.70 23.34
C PRO A 153 0.80 1.01 23.18
N SER A 154 0.09 1.13 24.31
CA SER A 154 -1.32 1.49 24.33
C SER A 154 -1.51 2.84 25.02
N SER A 155 -2.30 3.71 24.39
CA SER A 155 -2.78 4.97 24.96
C SER A 155 -3.92 4.77 25.97
N PHE A 156 -4.43 3.54 26.11
CA PHE A 156 -5.47 3.19 27.08
C PHE A 156 -5.04 3.57 28.50
N GLY A 157 -5.88 4.37 29.17
CA GLY A 157 -5.62 4.91 30.49
C GLY A 157 -6.53 4.33 31.57
N SER A 158 -7.76 4.85 31.64
CA SER A 158 -8.69 4.55 32.73
C SER A 158 -10.10 4.29 32.21
N VAL A 159 -10.86 3.51 32.98
CA VAL A 159 -12.28 3.24 32.74
C VAL A 159 -13.07 3.73 33.94
N THR A 160 -14.09 4.54 33.70
CA THR A 160 -15.01 5.04 34.74
C THR A 160 -16.43 4.61 34.40
N HIS A 161 -17.07 3.82 35.25
CA HIS A 161 -18.50 3.54 35.10
C HIS A 161 -19.31 4.80 35.40
N THR A 162 -20.11 5.25 34.44
CA THR A 162 -20.92 6.48 34.54
C THR A 162 -22.40 6.18 34.80
N GLY A 163 -22.77 4.91 34.88
CA GLY A 163 -24.08 4.42 35.26
C GLY A 163 -24.83 3.82 34.07
N ARG A 164 -26.15 4.06 34.03
CA ARG A 164 -27.02 3.60 32.94
C ARG A 164 -27.80 4.75 32.36
N GLY A 165 -28.11 4.68 31.07
CA GLY A 165 -28.92 5.68 30.41
C GLY A 165 -29.45 5.21 29.07
N MET A 166 -30.50 5.89 28.59
CA MET A 166 -31.01 5.63 27.25
C MET A 166 -29.96 6.08 26.21
N ARG A 167 -29.58 5.16 25.33
CA ARG A 167 -28.74 5.41 24.15
C ARG A 167 -29.37 4.76 22.94
N GLU A 168 -29.12 5.38 21.79
CA GLU A 168 -29.37 4.75 20.49
C GLU A 168 -28.10 4.01 20.11
N ILE A 169 -28.15 2.69 19.93
CA ILE A 169 -27.01 1.83 19.56
C ILE A 169 -27.40 1.10 18.28
N PHE A 170 -26.48 0.98 17.33
CA PHE A 170 -26.74 0.17 16.14
C PHE A 170 -26.63 -1.32 16.49
N ASP A 171 -27.65 -2.10 16.13
CA ASP A 171 -27.63 -3.55 16.31
C ASP A 171 -27.74 -4.23 14.96
N ARG A 172 -26.61 -4.78 14.50
CA ARG A 172 -26.47 -5.50 13.23
C ARG A 172 -27.44 -6.69 13.11
N ARG A 173 -27.83 -7.31 14.22
CA ARG A 173 -28.82 -8.42 14.24
C ARG A 173 -30.20 -7.96 13.78
N ALA A 174 -30.54 -6.71 14.08
CA ALA A 174 -31.80 -6.09 13.68
C ALA A 174 -31.66 -5.20 12.44
N ASP A 175 -30.42 -4.97 11.98
CA ASP A 175 -30.04 -3.99 10.97
C ASP A 175 -30.67 -2.61 11.23
N ALA A 176 -30.62 -2.17 12.49
CA ALA A 176 -31.31 -0.98 12.94
C ALA A 176 -30.65 -0.30 14.14
N TRP A 177 -30.83 1.02 14.19
CA TRP A 177 -30.63 1.81 15.40
C TRP A 177 -31.74 1.49 16.41
N ILE A 178 -31.35 1.02 17.59
CA ILE A 178 -32.26 0.66 18.68
C ILE A 178 -32.01 1.52 19.91
N THR A 179 -33.07 1.89 20.62
CA THR A 179 -32.96 2.68 21.85
C THR A 179 -33.02 1.78 23.07
N VAL A 180 -31.94 1.74 23.85
CA VAL A 180 -31.78 0.82 24.99
C VAL A 180 -31.28 1.55 26.24
N ASN A 181 -31.61 1.02 27.43
CA ASN A 181 -31.03 1.50 28.70
C ASN A 181 -29.64 0.88 28.91
N ALA A 182 -28.65 1.45 28.21
CA ALA A 182 -27.29 0.94 28.13
C ALA A 182 -26.55 1.04 29.48
N TYR A 183 -25.53 0.20 29.67
CA TYR A 183 -24.47 0.48 30.63
C TYR A 183 -23.46 1.43 29.99
N LEU A 184 -23.03 2.44 30.73
CA LEU A 184 -22.24 3.54 30.22
C LEU A 184 -20.91 3.63 30.94
N PHE A 185 -19.83 3.78 30.17
CA PHE A 185 -18.49 3.98 30.69
C PHE A 185 -17.77 5.09 29.94
N ASP A 186 -17.00 5.89 30.67
CA ASP A 186 -16.02 6.79 30.08
C ASP A 186 -14.66 6.08 30.06
N VAL A 187 -14.12 5.84 28.87
CA VAL A 187 -12.82 5.21 28.67
C VAL A 187 -11.82 6.22 28.13
N LYS A 188 -10.65 6.32 28.77
CA LYS A 188 -9.60 7.27 28.39
C LYS A 188 -8.55 6.66 27.47
N PHE A 189 -8.22 7.39 26.42
CA PHE A 189 -7.12 7.11 25.48
C PHE A 189 -6.24 8.36 25.35
N GLY A 190 -5.13 8.40 26.08
CA GLY A 190 -4.37 9.63 26.28
C GLY A 190 -5.26 10.75 26.84
N GLU A 191 -5.38 11.85 26.10
CA GLU A 191 -6.22 13.00 26.47
C GLU A 191 -7.70 12.84 26.06
N ARG A 192 -8.02 11.82 25.25
CA ARG A 192 -9.38 11.58 24.76
C ARG A 192 -10.19 10.77 25.74
N THR A 193 -11.48 11.08 25.83
CA THR A 193 -12.48 10.26 26.52
C THR A 193 -13.50 9.79 25.48
N VAL A 194 -13.75 8.49 25.43
CA VAL A 194 -14.69 7.82 24.51
C VAL A 194 -15.79 7.19 25.37
N GLU A 195 -17.06 7.42 25.02
CA GLU A 195 -18.19 6.83 25.73
C GLU A 195 -18.43 5.40 25.21
N TRP A 196 -18.37 4.42 26.10
CA TRP A 196 -18.71 3.04 25.78
C TRP A 196 -20.14 2.75 26.19
N GLN A 197 -20.92 2.24 25.24
CA GLN A 197 -22.34 2.01 25.36
C GLN A 197 -22.61 0.51 25.18
N PHE A 198 -22.96 -0.16 26.27
CA PHE A 198 -23.26 -1.59 26.25
C PHE A 198 -24.75 -1.85 26.28
N ASN A 199 -25.22 -2.67 25.35
CA ASN A 199 -26.58 -3.14 25.31
C ASN A 199 -26.98 -3.79 26.67
N PRO A 200 -28.19 -3.57 27.21
CA PRO A 200 -28.62 -4.15 28.50
C PRO A 200 -28.51 -5.68 28.60
N GLU A 201 -28.43 -6.40 27.47
CA GLU A 201 -28.31 -7.87 27.41
C GLU A 201 -27.07 -8.45 28.11
N PHE A 202 -26.01 -7.66 28.33
CA PHE A 202 -24.85 -8.09 29.12
C PHE A 202 -25.19 -8.40 30.58
N GLY A 203 -26.34 -7.94 31.09
CA GLY A 203 -26.90 -8.38 32.36
C GLY A 203 -26.25 -7.80 33.62
N SER A 204 -24.97 -7.40 33.60
CA SER A 204 -24.31 -6.73 34.73
C SER A 204 -23.15 -5.81 34.33
N GLU A 205 -22.75 -4.93 35.26
CA GLU A 205 -21.57 -4.07 35.10
C GLU A 205 -20.29 -4.92 34.96
N GLU A 206 -20.19 -6.01 35.72
CA GLU A 206 -19.03 -6.92 35.69
C GLU A 206 -18.87 -7.59 34.31
N ALA A 207 -19.98 -8.02 33.69
CA ALA A 207 -19.95 -8.60 32.35
C ALA A 207 -19.52 -7.58 31.30
N THR A 208 -20.06 -6.35 31.36
CA THR A 208 -19.62 -5.27 30.45
C THR A 208 -18.15 -4.90 30.66
N ARG A 209 -17.69 -4.91 31.92
CA ARG A 209 -16.31 -4.58 32.24
C ARG A 209 -15.32 -5.59 31.68
N ALA A 210 -15.68 -6.88 31.66
CA ALA A 210 -14.85 -7.92 31.08
C ALA A 210 -14.57 -7.69 29.59
N GLU A 211 -15.55 -7.19 28.82
CA GLU A 211 -15.36 -6.84 27.41
C GLU A 211 -14.48 -5.59 27.25
N ILE A 212 -14.66 -4.56 28.10
CA ILE A 212 -13.78 -3.38 28.09
C ILE A 212 -12.32 -3.78 28.30
N ASP A 213 -12.06 -4.70 29.23
CA ASP A 213 -10.70 -5.15 29.55
C ASP A 213 -10.03 -5.90 28.37
N VAL A 214 -10.80 -6.37 27.37
CA VAL A 214 -10.29 -6.95 26.11
C VAL A 214 -10.10 -5.86 25.05
N PHE A 215 -11.19 -5.15 24.72
CA PHE A 215 -11.22 -4.28 23.54
C PHE A 215 -10.55 -2.92 23.77
N ALA A 216 -10.61 -2.36 24.98
CA ALA A 216 -10.06 -1.02 25.21
C ALA A 216 -8.53 -0.98 25.07
N PRO A 217 -7.74 -1.92 25.63
CA PRO A 217 -6.31 -1.96 25.37
C PRO A 217 -5.97 -2.05 23.87
N ALA A 218 -6.74 -2.84 23.10
CA ALA A 218 -6.54 -3.00 21.65
C ALA A 218 -6.83 -1.71 20.88
N ILE A 219 -7.98 -1.05 21.13
CA ILE A 219 -8.27 0.28 20.57
C ILE A 219 -7.18 1.29 20.96
N GLY A 220 -6.67 1.23 22.19
CA GLY A 220 -5.62 2.12 22.66
C GLY A 220 -4.28 1.95 21.94
N ARG A 221 -4.04 0.82 21.27
CA ARG A 221 -2.83 0.59 20.44
C ARG A 221 -2.96 1.20 19.05
N LEU A 222 -4.15 1.64 18.64
CA LEU A 222 -4.29 2.29 17.34
C LEU A 222 -3.54 3.65 17.34
N PRO A 223 -2.94 4.05 16.21
CA PRO A 223 -2.34 5.37 16.07
C PRO A 223 -3.34 6.49 16.38
N ALA A 224 -2.86 7.59 16.96
CA ALA A 224 -3.72 8.70 17.42
C ALA A 224 -4.65 9.27 16.33
N ALA A 225 -4.20 9.29 15.06
CA ALA A 225 -5.01 9.68 13.91
C ALA A 225 -6.29 8.86 13.77
N LEU A 226 -6.27 7.57 14.08
CA LEU A 226 -7.44 6.68 14.03
C LEU A 226 -8.39 6.85 15.21
N LEU A 227 -7.94 7.53 16.27
CA LEU A 227 -8.79 7.90 17.39
C LEU A 227 -9.33 9.33 17.25
N SER A 228 -8.94 10.07 16.21
CA SER A 228 -9.15 11.53 16.09
C SER A 228 -10.63 11.96 16.12
N ASN A 229 -11.53 11.14 15.57
CA ASN A 229 -12.98 11.35 15.62
C ASN A 229 -13.71 10.28 16.44
N LEU A 230 -13.01 9.36 17.12
CA LEU A 230 -13.67 8.34 17.93
C LEU A 230 -14.37 8.99 19.13
N GLN A 231 -15.69 8.93 19.18
CA GLN A 231 -16.55 9.49 20.22
C GLN A 231 -17.20 8.39 21.07
N GLU A 232 -17.59 7.28 20.44
CA GLU A 232 -18.29 6.20 21.12
C GLU A 232 -17.88 4.79 20.65
N VAL A 233 -18.03 3.82 21.54
CA VAL A 233 -17.93 2.39 21.20
C VAL A 233 -19.26 1.73 21.55
N GLU A 234 -19.88 1.15 20.55
CA GLU A 234 -21.22 0.55 20.59
C GLU A 234 -21.08 -0.97 20.73
N VAL A 235 -21.46 -1.53 21.88
CA VAL A 235 -21.20 -2.94 22.18
C VAL A 235 -22.51 -3.71 22.38
N ASN A 236 -22.70 -4.72 21.56
CA ASN A 236 -23.79 -5.68 21.63
C ASN A 236 -23.23 -7.08 21.95
N ALA A 237 -24.02 -7.90 22.64
CA ALA A 237 -23.79 -9.34 22.65
C ALA A 237 -24.41 -9.96 21.38
N GLY A 238 -24.26 -11.26 21.18
CA GLY A 238 -24.74 -11.96 19.99
C GLY A 238 -23.87 -11.78 18.74
N GLU A 239 -24.33 -12.38 17.65
CA GLU A 239 -23.62 -12.44 16.36
C GLU A 239 -23.90 -11.20 15.50
N GLY A 240 -22.86 -10.66 14.87
CA GLY A 240 -22.88 -9.44 14.10
C GLY A 240 -21.45 -9.01 13.73
N LEU A 241 -21.27 -8.44 12.55
CA LEU A 241 -19.94 -7.97 12.16
C LEU A 241 -19.59 -6.70 12.95
N PHE A 242 -18.28 -6.49 13.14
CA PHE A 242 -17.73 -5.18 13.48
C PHE A 242 -18.22 -4.12 12.48
N GLY A 243 -18.06 -2.85 12.85
CA GLY A 243 -18.26 -1.76 11.91
C GLY A 243 -17.73 -0.44 12.43
N GLY A 244 -17.55 0.50 11.52
CA GLY A 244 -17.20 1.88 11.82
C GLY A 244 -18.22 2.85 11.25
N ASN A 245 -18.44 3.97 11.93
CA ASN A 245 -19.35 5.00 11.46
C ASN A 245 -18.70 6.39 11.55
N PRO A 246 -18.47 7.07 10.41
CA PRO A 246 -17.88 8.41 10.40
C PRO A 246 -18.77 9.50 11.01
N TYR A 247 -20.10 9.34 10.98
CA TYR A 247 -21.04 10.42 11.29
C TYR A 247 -21.16 10.69 12.79
N ASN A 248 -21.16 9.63 13.59
CA ASN A 248 -21.13 9.69 15.06
C ASN A 248 -19.76 9.29 15.62
N GLY A 249 -18.80 8.94 14.77
CA GLY A 249 -17.45 8.59 15.18
C GLY A 249 -17.45 7.36 16.06
N SER A 250 -18.08 6.27 15.61
CA SER A 250 -18.25 5.06 16.43
C SER A 250 -17.59 3.82 15.85
N ILE A 251 -17.20 2.92 16.75
CA ILE A 251 -16.87 1.53 16.44
C ILE A 251 -17.98 0.65 17.03
N LEU A 252 -18.52 -0.25 16.21
CA LEU A 252 -19.50 -1.26 16.57
C LEU A 252 -18.80 -2.59 16.85
N ILE A 253 -19.16 -3.22 17.96
CA ILE A 253 -18.66 -4.53 18.36
C ILE A 253 -19.83 -5.43 18.74
N HIS A 254 -19.93 -6.57 18.07
CA HIS A 254 -20.78 -7.68 18.49
C HIS A 254 -19.89 -8.78 19.06
N THR A 255 -19.96 -8.98 20.37
CA THR A 255 -18.91 -9.72 21.06
C THR A 255 -18.96 -11.20 20.75
N GLU A 256 -20.12 -11.81 20.47
CA GLU A 256 -20.26 -13.27 20.28
C GLU A 256 -20.10 -13.72 18.82
N ASP A 257 -19.89 -12.78 17.89
CA ASP A 257 -19.67 -13.12 16.48
C ASP A 257 -18.43 -13.97 16.26
N SER A 258 -18.53 -14.92 15.33
CA SER A 258 -17.43 -15.82 14.99
C SER A 258 -16.17 -15.07 14.51
N SER A 259 -16.33 -13.96 13.81
CA SER A 259 -15.22 -13.12 13.37
C SER A 259 -14.56 -12.36 14.52
N THR A 260 -15.35 -11.88 15.48
CA THR A 260 -14.85 -11.29 16.73
C THR A 260 -14.03 -12.28 17.52
N ARG A 261 -14.53 -13.52 17.68
CA ARG A 261 -13.79 -14.58 18.38
C ARG A 261 -12.54 -14.99 17.62
N LEU A 262 -12.62 -15.12 16.29
CA LEU A 262 -11.47 -15.40 15.45
C LEU A 262 -10.41 -14.31 15.55
N ALA A 263 -10.80 -13.03 15.55
CA ALA A 263 -9.89 -11.90 15.67
C ALA A 263 -9.11 -11.94 16.99
N ILE A 264 -9.80 -12.27 18.09
CA ILE A 264 -9.18 -12.39 19.41
C ILE A 264 -8.27 -13.63 19.46
N ASP A 265 -8.75 -14.79 19.02
CA ASP A 265 -8.06 -16.07 19.19
C ASP A 265 -6.84 -16.21 18.27
N GLU A 266 -6.89 -15.62 17.07
CA GLU A 266 -5.81 -15.68 16.06
C GLU A 266 -4.95 -14.39 16.02
N GLY A 267 -5.24 -13.41 16.88
CA GLY A 267 -4.42 -12.20 17.05
C GLY A 267 -4.59 -11.12 15.98
N PHE A 268 -5.78 -11.02 15.36
CA PHE A 268 -6.12 -10.00 14.36
C PHE A 268 -6.98 -8.84 14.92
N LEU A 269 -7.17 -8.78 16.24
CA LEU A 269 -8.10 -7.82 16.84
C LEU A 269 -7.71 -6.38 16.53
N GLU A 270 -6.43 -6.03 16.66
CA GLU A 270 -5.92 -4.72 16.33
C GLU A 270 -6.07 -4.37 14.84
N GLU A 271 -5.84 -5.33 13.94
CA GLU A 271 -6.00 -5.16 12.49
C GLU A 271 -7.46 -4.86 12.11
N VAL A 272 -8.41 -5.60 12.70
CA VAL A 272 -9.85 -5.36 12.50
C VAL A 272 -10.22 -3.97 13.03
N LEU A 273 -9.83 -3.65 14.27
CA LEU A 273 -10.17 -2.37 14.88
C LEU A 273 -9.52 -1.19 14.16
N MET A 274 -8.32 -1.36 13.59
CA MET A 274 -7.66 -0.34 12.76
C MET A 274 -8.50 -0.02 11.51
N HIS A 275 -9.07 -1.04 10.86
CA HIS A 275 -9.99 -0.86 9.73
C HIS A 275 -11.25 -0.08 10.15
N GLU A 276 -11.93 -0.49 11.22
CA GLU A 276 -13.16 0.19 11.66
C GLU A 276 -12.90 1.62 12.17
N ALA A 277 -11.78 1.84 12.84
CA ALA A 277 -11.38 3.17 13.28
C ALA A 277 -11.04 4.10 12.11
N ALA A 278 -10.63 3.55 10.95
CA ALA A 278 -10.44 4.32 9.74
C ALA A 278 -11.78 4.86 9.20
N HIS A 279 -12.83 4.03 9.20
CA HIS A 279 -14.18 4.51 8.88
C HIS A 279 -14.64 5.61 9.85
N ALA A 280 -14.40 5.43 11.15
CA ALA A 280 -14.81 6.41 12.15
C ALA A 280 -14.04 7.74 12.02
N SER A 281 -12.74 7.70 11.74
CA SER A 281 -11.85 8.86 11.89
C SER A 281 -11.29 9.44 10.60
N LEU A 282 -11.20 8.67 9.52
CA LEU A 282 -10.49 9.07 8.29
C LEU A 282 -11.45 9.30 7.11
N ASP A 283 -12.56 8.56 7.03
CA ASP A 283 -13.43 8.58 5.85
C ASP A 283 -13.97 9.96 5.49
N MET A 284 -14.44 10.74 6.47
CA MET A 284 -15.04 12.06 6.24
C MET A 284 -14.08 13.03 5.55
N GLU A 285 -12.79 12.94 5.87
CA GLU A 285 -11.79 13.85 5.34
C GLU A 285 -11.19 13.33 4.03
N HIS A 286 -10.95 12.02 3.93
CA HIS A 286 -10.07 11.49 2.89
C HIS A 286 -10.79 10.77 1.75
N ARG A 287 -11.93 10.10 1.97
CA ARG A 287 -12.50 9.20 0.94
C ARG A 287 -12.89 9.93 -0.35
N ASP A 288 -13.35 11.17 -0.21
CA ASP A 288 -13.79 12.04 -1.31
C ASP A 288 -12.79 13.18 -1.59
N ALA A 289 -11.63 13.17 -0.93
CA ALA A 289 -10.62 14.21 -1.11
C ALA A 289 -10.10 14.20 -2.57
N PRO A 290 -10.01 15.36 -3.25
CA PRO A 290 -9.54 15.39 -4.63
C PRO A 290 -8.14 14.78 -4.82
N ALA A 291 -7.23 14.98 -3.86
CA ALA A 291 -5.89 14.39 -3.92
C ALA A 291 -5.90 12.87 -3.72
N TRP A 292 -6.81 12.34 -2.88
CA TRP A 292 -7.01 10.89 -2.75
C TRP A 292 -7.51 10.26 -4.05
N LEU A 293 -8.53 10.87 -4.68
CA LEU A 293 -9.07 10.38 -5.94
C LEU A 293 -8.04 10.42 -7.08
N VAL A 294 -7.16 11.44 -7.09
CA VAL A 294 -6.02 11.50 -8.02
C VAL A 294 -5.04 10.37 -7.76
N ALA A 295 -4.70 10.09 -6.50
CA ALA A 295 -3.81 8.99 -6.13
C ALA A 295 -4.41 7.62 -6.50
N GLN A 296 -5.69 7.40 -6.20
CA GLN A 296 -6.45 6.21 -6.60
C GLN A 296 -6.41 6.01 -8.12
N GLN A 297 -6.66 7.05 -8.90
CA GLN A 297 -6.60 6.99 -10.37
C GLN A 297 -5.19 6.71 -10.89
N ALA A 298 -4.16 7.33 -10.30
CA ALA A 298 -2.77 7.16 -10.70
C ALA A 298 -2.26 5.74 -10.44
N ASP A 299 -2.68 5.11 -9.34
CA ASP A 299 -2.35 3.72 -9.05
C ASP A 299 -3.01 2.73 -10.01
N GLY A 300 -4.23 3.01 -10.46
CA GLY A 300 -4.98 2.17 -11.41
C GLY A 300 -5.26 0.74 -10.92
N VAL A 301 -5.11 0.51 -9.61
CA VAL A 301 -5.34 -0.75 -8.89
C VAL A 301 -5.60 -0.40 -7.42
N ALA A 302 -6.38 -1.22 -6.73
CA ALA A 302 -6.57 -1.13 -5.28
C ALA A 302 -5.66 -2.11 -4.53
N ILE A 303 -5.46 -1.87 -3.23
CA ILE A 303 -4.65 -2.76 -2.39
C ILE A 303 -5.32 -4.11 -2.14
N SER A 304 -6.66 -4.15 -2.16
CA SER A 304 -7.46 -5.36 -2.00
C SER A 304 -8.64 -5.40 -2.97
N GLY A 305 -9.19 -6.60 -3.20
CA GLY A 305 -10.40 -6.78 -3.98
C GLY A 305 -11.62 -6.11 -3.35
N TYR A 306 -11.67 -6.00 -2.03
CA TYR A 306 -12.74 -5.31 -1.30
C TYR A 306 -12.69 -3.79 -1.55
N ALA A 307 -11.50 -3.19 -1.48
CA ALA A 307 -11.28 -1.80 -1.86
C ALA A 307 -11.60 -1.52 -3.35
N GLU A 308 -11.30 -2.48 -4.24
CA GLU A 308 -11.65 -2.38 -5.66
C GLU A 308 -13.16 -2.42 -5.90
N GLU A 309 -13.88 -3.25 -5.14
CA GLU A 309 -15.34 -3.42 -5.28
C GLU A 309 -16.11 -2.22 -4.71
N PHE A 310 -15.62 -1.62 -3.63
CA PHE A 310 -16.27 -0.51 -2.92
C PHE A 310 -15.36 0.72 -2.73
N PRO A 311 -14.85 1.35 -3.80
CA PRO A 311 -13.76 2.33 -3.72
C PRO A 311 -14.13 3.64 -3.00
N GLY A 312 -15.42 4.00 -2.94
CA GLY A 312 -15.92 5.17 -2.20
C GLY A 312 -16.25 4.90 -0.73
N ARG A 313 -16.04 3.66 -0.26
CA ARG A 313 -16.33 3.24 1.12
C ARG A 313 -15.10 2.61 1.76
N GLU A 314 -14.47 1.66 1.09
CA GLU A 314 -13.47 0.76 1.67
C GLU A 314 -12.02 1.14 1.34
N ASP A 315 -11.78 1.93 0.29
CA ASP A 315 -10.41 2.14 -0.19
C ASP A 315 -9.51 2.83 0.84
N VAL A 316 -10.03 3.78 1.62
CA VAL A 316 -9.28 4.43 2.71
C VAL A 316 -9.02 3.44 3.85
N ALA A 317 -10.07 2.75 4.34
CA ALA A 317 -9.99 1.81 5.45
C ALA A 317 -9.09 0.60 5.15
N GLU A 318 -9.16 0.07 3.93
CA GLU A 318 -8.29 -1.01 3.47
C GLU A 318 -6.86 -0.54 3.19
N SER A 319 -6.64 0.75 2.90
CA SER A 319 -5.29 1.25 2.60
C SER A 319 -4.50 1.64 3.85
N ILE A 320 -5.15 2.08 4.93
CA ILE A 320 -4.43 2.61 6.09
C ILE A 320 -3.63 1.52 6.84
N LEU A 321 -4.14 0.29 6.90
CA LEU A 321 -3.47 -0.81 7.59
C LEU A 321 -2.17 -1.22 6.87
N PRO A 322 -2.14 -1.50 5.55
CA PRO A 322 -0.90 -1.69 4.81
C PRO A 322 0.03 -0.48 4.81
N TYR A 323 -0.51 0.75 4.74
CA TYR A 323 0.29 1.97 4.87
C TYR A 323 1.05 1.98 6.20
N PHE A 324 0.34 1.77 7.30
CA PHE A 324 0.89 1.72 8.63
C PHE A 324 1.96 0.63 8.73
N ALA A 325 1.67 -0.57 8.23
CA ALA A 325 2.61 -1.68 8.24
C ALA A 325 3.91 -1.36 7.48
N VAL A 326 3.82 -0.79 6.27
CA VAL A 326 5.00 -0.45 5.46
C VAL A 326 5.83 0.68 6.05
N ARG A 327 5.19 1.69 6.63
CA ARG A 327 5.85 2.92 7.11
C ARG A 327 6.33 2.82 8.56
N TYR A 328 5.61 2.12 9.42
CA TYR A 328 5.83 2.14 10.88
C TYR A 328 6.21 0.78 11.46
N LYS A 329 5.86 -0.32 10.79
CA LYS A 329 6.17 -1.71 11.22
C LYS A 329 6.78 -2.62 10.12
N PRO A 330 7.63 -2.11 9.19
CA PRO A 330 8.15 -2.89 8.07
C PRO A 330 8.97 -4.12 8.52
N GLU A 331 9.56 -4.08 9.72
CA GLU A 331 10.31 -5.18 10.32
C GLU A 331 9.44 -6.40 10.66
N ARG A 332 8.12 -6.21 10.75
CA ARG A 332 7.14 -7.27 11.02
C ARG A 332 6.62 -7.94 9.75
N LEU A 333 6.93 -7.38 8.58
CA LEU A 333 6.47 -7.90 7.31
C LEU A 333 7.48 -8.90 6.72
N SER A 334 6.95 -9.98 6.15
CA SER A 334 7.74 -10.79 5.22
C SER A 334 8.14 -9.97 3.99
N ALA A 335 9.23 -10.35 3.32
CA ALA A 335 9.65 -9.67 2.09
C ALA A 335 8.55 -9.67 1.00
N SER A 336 7.68 -10.69 0.96
CA SER A 336 6.55 -10.73 0.02
C SER A 336 5.48 -9.71 0.37
N LEU A 337 5.11 -9.59 1.64
CA LEU A 337 4.10 -8.62 2.08
C LEU A 337 4.60 -7.19 1.93
N LEU A 338 5.84 -6.92 2.38
CA LEU A 338 6.46 -5.61 2.21
C LEU A 338 6.51 -5.22 0.73
N TRP A 339 6.88 -6.15 -0.16
CA TRP A 339 6.88 -5.92 -1.60
C TRP A 339 5.50 -5.57 -2.14
N LEU A 340 4.50 -6.42 -1.88
CA LEU A 340 3.16 -6.24 -2.43
C LEU A 340 2.52 -4.96 -1.91
N MET A 341 2.59 -4.70 -0.60
CA MET A 341 2.04 -3.49 0.00
C MET A 341 2.74 -2.24 -0.56
N THR A 342 4.07 -2.23 -0.62
CA THR A 342 4.82 -1.07 -1.12
C THR A 342 4.55 -0.78 -2.60
N MET A 343 4.50 -1.82 -3.45
CA MET A 343 4.47 -1.64 -4.90
C MET A 343 3.06 -1.61 -5.51
N THR A 344 2.01 -1.97 -4.78
CA THR A 344 0.65 -2.02 -5.35
C THR A 344 0.04 -0.63 -5.49
N THR A 345 0.05 0.20 -4.45
CA THR A 345 -0.61 1.51 -4.42
C THR A 345 0.34 2.66 -4.03
N PRO A 346 1.44 2.87 -4.78
CA PRO A 346 2.50 3.81 -4.41
C PRO A 346 2.08 5.28 -4.41
N ASN A 347 1.01 5.68 -5.09
CA ASN A 347 0.53 7.06 -5.06
C ASN A 347 -0.36 7.32 -3.83
N ARG A 348 -1.13 6.32 -3.37
CA ARG A 348 -1.85 6.43 -2.08
C ARG A 348 -0.90 6.53 -0.89
N TRP A 349 0.27 5.91 -0.96
CA TRP A 349 1.31 6.06 0.07
C TRP A 349 1.83 7.49 0.16
N ASP A 350 2.11 8.12 -0.98
CA ASP A 350 2.51 9.53 -1.01
C ASP A 350 1.41 10.43 -0.46
N TYR A 351 0.15 10.16 -0.82
CA TYR A 351 -0.98 10.90 -0.28
C TYR A 351 -0.99 10.85 1.26
N PHE A 352 -0.89 9.67 1.87
CA PHE A 352 -0.87 9.55 3.33
C PHE A 352 0.37 10.20 3.96
N ASP A 353 1.54 10.08 3.31
CA ASP A 353 2.76 10.76 3.77
C ASP A 353 2.59 12.30 3.78
N GLU A 354 1.76 12.85 2.90
CA GLU A 354 1.43 14.29 2.83
C GLU A 354 0.34 14.74 3.81
N GLN A 355 -0.42 13.82 4.41
CA GLN A 355 -1.53 14.18 5.32
C GLN A 355 -1.08 14.55 6.74
N GLU A 356 0.20 14.37 7.09
CA GLU A 356 0.74 14.63 8.43
C GLU A 356 -0.08 13.94 9.55
N LEU A 357 -0.59 12.73 9.29
CA LEU A 357 -1.37 11.96 10.25
C LEU A 357 -0.57 11.73 11.53
N ASP A 358 -1.17 12.01 12.69
CA ASP A 358 -0.55 11.72 13.99
C ASP A 358 -0.50 10.21 14.23
N MET A 359 0.62 9.61 13.86
CA MET A 359 0.86 8.18 14.03
C MET A 359 1.43 7.81 15.41
N SER A 360 1.44 8.74 16.37
CA SER A 360 1.91 8.43 17.72
C SER A 360 1.11 7.28 18.34
N PRO A 361 1.75 6.44 19.17
CA PRO A 361 3.15 6.52 19.64
C PRO A 361 4.19 5.91 18.68
N TYR A 362 3.81 5.57 17.46
CA TYR A 362 4.69 4.88 16.50
C TYR A 362 5.60 5.86 15.77
N GLY A 363 6.88 5.52 15.71
CA GLY A 363 7.89 6.27 14.96
C GLY A 363 7.99 5.75 13.52
N LEU A 364 8.08 6.67 12.56
CA LEU A 364 8.33 6.36 11.16
C LEU A 364 9.65 5.59 11.02
N GLN A 365 9.60 4.42 10.37
CA GLN A 365 10.78 3.62 10.10
C GLN A 365 11.49 4.11 8.83
N SER A 366 12.81 4.20 8.89
CA SER A 366 13.66 4.66 7.79
C SER A 366 14.68 3.61 7.40
N GLY A 367 15.14 3.63 6.14
CA GLY A 367 16.19 2.73 5.67
C GLY A 367 15.73 1.30 5.37
N VAL A 368 14.42 1.09 5.20
CA VAL A 368 13.86 -0.19 4.76
C VAL A 368 14.34 -0.50 3.34
N VAL A 369 15.05 -1.61 3.17
CA VAL A 369 15.51 -2.06 1.85
C VAL A 369 14.42 -2.93 1.23
N LEU A 370 13.78 -2.41 0.18
CA LEU A 370 12.83 -3.17 -0.60
C LEU A 370 13.54 -4.17 -1.50
N VAL A 371 13.27 -5.46 -1.29
CA VAL A 371 13.81 -6.56 -2.10
C VAL A 371 12.66 -7.28 -2.76
N ALA A 372 12.67 -7.40 -4.09
CA ALA A 372 11.62 -8.13 -4.79
C ALA A 372 11.74 -9.64 -4.50
N PRO A 373 10.64 -10.30 -4.11
CA PRO A 373 10.62 -11.73 -3.93
C PRO A 373 10.67 -12.45 -5.30
N GLN A 374 11.36 -13.59 -5.36
CA GLN A 374 11.37 -14.43 -6.57
C GLN A 374 10.02 -15.08 -6.83
N THR A 375 9.30 -15.40 -5.75
CA THR A 375 7.93 -15.92 -5.75
C THR A 375 7.17 -15.28 -4.61
N VAL A 376 5.88 -15.01 -4.81
CA VAL A 376 5.02 -14.53 -3.73
C VAL A 376 4.56 -15.72 -2.91
N ALA A 377 4.94 -15.74 -1.63
CA ALA A 377 4.22 -16.50 -0.64
C ALA A 377 3.14 -15.58 -0.06
N LEU A 378 1.92 -15.67 -0.59
CA LEU A 378 0.78 -15.11 0.12
C LEU A 378 0.51 -16.04 1.31
N PRO A 379 0.16 -15.50 2.49
CA PRO A 379 -0.44 -16.31 3.53
C PRO A 379 -1.59 -17.11 2.89
N ALA A 380 -1.72 -18.39 3.24
CA ALA A 380 -2.78 -19.23 2.72
C ALA A 380 -4.09 -18.45 2.86
N ARG A 381 -4.79 -18.21 1.75
CA ARG A 381 -6.04 -17.43 1.72
C ARG A 381 -6.85 -17.85 2.93
N GLY A 382 -6.89 -17.01 3.95
CA GLY A 382 -7.87 -17.14 4.99
C GLY A 382 -9.18 -16.98 4.24
N ASP A 383 -9.93 -18.06 4.12
CA ASP A 383 -11.29 -18.07 3.58
C ASP A 383 -12.25 -17.37 4.57
N ALA A 384 -11.73 -16.41 5.34
CA ALA A 384 -12.49 -15.44 6.07
C ALA A 384 -13.22 -14.66 4.99
N GLY A 385 -14.48 -15.03 4.81
CA GLY A 385 -15.34 -14.61 3.72
C GLY A 385 -15.30 -13.10 3.53
N ARG A 386 -15.74 -12.66 2.36
CA ARG A 386 -16.01 -11.24 2.12
C ARG A 386 -16.84 -10.73 3.29
N PHE A 387 -16.24 -9.93 4.16
CA PHE A 387 -16.98 -9.08 5.08
C PHE A 387 -17.59 -8.03 4.16
N GLU A 388 -18.77 -8.31 3.62
CA GLU A 388 -19.62 -7.21 3.19
C GLU A 388 -20.11 -6.56 4.48
N ASP A 389 -19.40 -5.54 4.96
CA ASP A 389 -19.98 -4.69 5.99
C ASP A 389 -20.85 -3.62 5.31
N PRO A 390 -22.19 -3.74 5.30
CA PRO A 390 -23.00 -2.64 4.87
C PRO A 390 -22.70 -1.42 5.77
N PRO A 391 -22.54 -0.23 5.19
CA PRO A 391 -22.21 0.96 5.96
C PRO A 391 -23.27 1.15 7.04
N ILE A 392 -22.84 1.40 8.27
CA ILE A 392 -23.76 1.74 9.34
C ILE A 392 -24.47 3.05 8.93
N PRO A 393 -25.81 3.05 8.80
CA PRO A 393 -26.52 4.25 8.42
C PRO A 393 -26.30 5.34 9.48
N PRO A 394 -26.27 6.63 9.13
CA PRO A 394 -26.19 7.69 10.13
C PRO A 394 -27.36 7.59 11.12
N ARG A 395 -27.12 7.93 12.39
CA ARG A 395 -28.21 8.08 13.38
C ARG A 395 -29.23 9.08 12.87
N ARG A 396 -30.50 8.86 13.21
CA ARG A 396 -31.54 9.84 12.88
C ARG A 396 -31.34 11.07 13.74
N GLU A 397 -31.00 12.20 13.13
CA GLU A 397 -30.95 13.47 13.85
C GLU A 397 -32.34 13.79 14.45
N GLY A 398 -32.42 13.78 15.79
CA GLY A 398 -33.54 14.32 16.55
C GLY A 398 -34.71 13.38 16.82
N ARG A 399 -34.81 12.92 18.07
CA ARG A 399 -36.07 12.90 18.84
C ARG A 399 -35.86 13.41 20.24
#